data_AF-A0A1H0UXJ7-F1
#
_entry.id   AF-A0A1H0UXJ7-F1
#
_cell.length_a   1.000
_cell.length_b   1.000
_cell.length_c   1.000
_cell.angle_alpha   90.00
_cell.angle_beta   90.00
_cell.angle_gamma   90.00
#
_symmetry.space_group_name_H-M   'P 1'
#
loop_
_entity.id
_entity.type
_entity.pdbx_description
1 polymer ?
#
loop_
_entity_poly.entity_id
_entity_poly.type
_entity_poly.pdbx_seq_one_letter_code
_entity_poly.pdbx_strand_id
1 'polypeptide(L)' 'MINRRHRLAISQQTKLLGISRDCAYYQPRPINENDLALMRRIDQLHLEHHFMGARMLRGQLVREEKLLAALA' A
#
# COMPACT_ATOMS: atom_id res chain seq x y z
N MET A 1 16.86 7.77 8.60
CA MET A 1 16.42 6.37 8.80
C MET A 1 16.91 5.89 10.15
N ILE A 2 16.07 5.19 10.94
CA ILE A 2 16.46 4.60 12.24
C ILE A 2 17.54 3.54 12.00
N ASN A 3 18.60 3.53 12.82
CA ASN A 3 19.68 2.55 12.73
C ASN A 3 20.00 1.98 14.12
N ARG A 4 19.83 0.65 14.29
CA ARG A 4 20.09 -0.06 15.56
C ARG A 4 21.57 -0.10 15.93
N ARG A 5 22.48 0.10 14.97
CA ARG A 5 23.95 0.15 15.18
C ARG A 5 24.47 1.57 15.45
N HIS A 6 23.59 2.57 15.47
CA HIS A 6 23.99 3.95 15.74
C HIS A 6 24.30 4.16 17.22
N ARG A 7 25.18 5.12 17.53
CA ARG A 7 25.59 5.46 18.90
C ARG A 7 24.43 5.96 19.79
N LEU A 8 23.44 6.62 19.17
CA LEU A 8 22.22 7.07 19.87
C LEU A 8 21.25 5.91 20.05
N ALA A 9 20.61 5.84 21.22
CA ALA A 9 19.54 4.88 21.46
C ALA A 9 18.36 5.09 20.48
N ILE A 10 17.62 4.02 20.17
CA ILE A 10 16.45 4.09 19.27
C ILE A 10 15.46 5.17 19.74
N SER A 11 15.24 5.30 21.05
CA SER A 11 14.37 6.32 21.64
C SER A 11 14.83 7.76 21.34
N GLN A 12 16.14 8.00 21.31
CA GLN A 12 16.70 9.31 20.96
C GLN A 12 16.57 9.57 19.45
N GLN A 13 16.82 8.55 18.63
CA GLN A 13 16.66 8.67 17.18
C GLN A 13 15.19 8.96 16.80
N THR A 14 14.22 8.29 17.42
CA THR A 14 12.79 8.51 17.17
C THR A 14 12.34 9.89 17.63
N LYS A 15 12.86 10.36 18.78
CA LYS A 15 12.60 11.72 19.28
C LYS A 15 13.14 12.79 18.32
N LEU A 16 14.36 12.62 17.80
CA LEU A 16 14.94 13.53 16.82
C LEU A 16 14.17 13.56 15.50
N LEU A 17 13.59 12.43 15.09
CA LEU A 17 12.81 12.32 13.85
C LEU A 17 11.33 12.70 14.02
N GLY A 18 10.87 12.98 15.24
CA GLY A 18 9.45 13.30 15.51
C GLY A 18 8.49 12.14 15.25
N ILE A 19 8.96 10.90 15.29
CA ILE A 19 8.13 9.70 15.06
C ILE A 19 7.91 8.90 16.35
N SER A 20 6.82 8.16 16.40
CA SER A 20 6.58 7.20 17.50
C SER A 20 7.69 6.15 17.55
N ARG A 21 8.03 5.74 18.78
CA ARG A 21 8.99 4.65 19.01
C ARG A 21 8.50 3.33 18.43
N ASP A 22 7.18 3.11 18.39
CA ASP A 22 6.60 1.86 17.90
C ASP A 22 6.89 1.64 16.41
N CYS A 23 6.89 2.72 15.63
CA CYS A 23 7.23 2.68 14.20
C CYS A 23 8.69 2.26 13.95
N ALA A 24 9.58 2.43 14.93
CA ALA A 24 10.99 2.05 14.78
C ALA A 24 11.23 0.54 14.79
N TYR A 25 10.28 -0.25 15.31
CA TYR A 25 10.36 -1.70 15.35
C TYR A 25 9.64 -2.37 14.19
N TYR A 26 8.77 -1.64 13.49
CA TYR A 26 8.13 -2.14 12.28
C TYR A 26 9.15 -2.35 11.18
N GLN A 27 9.22 -3.57 10.66
CA GLN A 27 9.99 -3.88 9.46
C GLN A 27 9.04 -3.86 8.27
N PRO A 28 9.28 -3.00 7.25
CA PRO A 28 8.47 -2.98 6.05
C PRO A 28 8.39 -4.38 5.44
N ARG A 29 7.16 -4.87 5.25
CA ARG A 29 6.91 -6.10 4.50
C ARG A 29 6.68 -5.74 3.04
N PRO A 30 7.32 -6.43 2.08
CA PRO A 30 7.00 -6.25 0.67
C PRO A 30 5.53 -6.61 0.43
N ILE A 31 4.88 -5.83 -0.44
CA ILE A 31 3.52 -6.09 -0.89
C ILE A 31 3.60 -7.16 -2.00
N ASN A 32 2.67 -8.11 -2.01
CA ASN A 32 2.56 -9.10 -3.08
C ASN A 32 2.34 -8.38 -4.43
N GLU A 33 2.94 -8.87 -5.51
CA GLU A 33 2.80 -8.28 -6.84
C GLU A 33 1.33 -8.20 -7.30
N ASN A 34 0.53 -9.23 -6.98
CA ASN A 34 -0.91 -9.23 -7.29
C ASN A 34 -1.66 -8.12 -6.54
N ASP A 35 -1.34 -7.92 -5.26
CA ASP A 35 -1.96 -6.87 -4.45
C ASP A 35 -1.51 -5.49 -4.96
N LEU A 36 -0.24 -5.35 -5.34
CA LEU A 36 0.29 -4.10 -5.92
C LEU A 36 -0.38 -3.77 -7.26
N ALA A 37 -0.59 -4.77 -8.12
CA ALA A 37 -1.31 -4.61 -9.37
C ALA A 37 -2.77 -4.20 -9.14
N LEU A 38 -3.44 -4.81 -8.15
CA LEU A 38 -4.79 -4.45 -7.75
C LEU A 38 -4.86 -3.00 -7.24
N MET A 39 -3.94 -2.60 -6.36
CA MET A 39 -3.86 -1.22 -5.84
C MET A 39 -3.69 -0.21 -6.98
N ARG A 40 -2.75 -0.45 -7.89
CA ARG A 40 -2.54 0.40 -9.08
C ARG A 40 -3.78 0.49 -9.95
N ARG A 41 -4.51 -0.62 -10.12
CA ARG A 41 -5.75 -0.64 -10.91
C ARG A 41 -6.86 0.15 -10.25
N ILE A 42 -7.00 0.08 -8.92
CA ILE A 42 -7.95 0.88 -8.15
C ILE A 42 -7.65 2.38 -8.34
N ASP A 43 -6.38 2.78 -8.20
CA ASP A 43 -5.97 4.17 -8.38
C ASP A 43 -6.29 4.68 -9.80
N GLN A 44 -6.00 3.87 -10.81
CA GLN A 44 -6.33 4.20 -12.20
C GLN A 44 -7.84 4.37 -12.41
N LEU A 45 -8.66 3.44 -11.91
CA LEU A 45 -10.11 3.54 -12.01
C LEU A 45 -10.67 4.77 -11.28
N HIS A 46 -10.04 5.18 -10.18
CA HIS A 46 -10.45 6.39 -9.47
C HIS A 46 -10.18 7.66 -10.30
N LEU A 47 -9.06 7.70 -11.02
CA LEU A 47 -8.73 8.81 -11.94
C LEU A 47 -9.61 8.81 -13.20
N GLU A 48 -9.98 7.65 -13.72
CA GLU A 48 -10.87 7.52 -14.89
C GLU A 48 -12.33 7.83 -14.51
N HIS A 49 -12.73 7.45 -13.30
CA HIS A 49 -14.12 7.45 -12.86
C HIS A 49 -14.25 7.95 -11.42
N HIS A 50 -14.00 9.24 -11.21
CA HIS A 50 -14.07 9.92 -9.91
C HIS A 50 -15.37 9.69 -9.11
N PHE A 51 -16.49 9.37 -9.79
CA PHE A 51 -17.78 9.08 -9.15
C PHE A 51 -17.92 7.64 -8.63
N MET A 52 -17.03 6.72 -9.01
CA MET A 52 -17.11 5.32 -8.58
C MET A 52 -16.72 5.20 -7.11
N GLY A 53 -17.72 5.00 -6.25
CA GLY A 53 -17.50 4.58 -4.88
C GLY A 53 -16.98 3.15 -4.77
N ALA A 54 -16.55 2.73 -3.58
CA ALA A 54 -15.90 1.44 -3.34
C ALA A 54 -16.65 0.21 -3.89
N ARG A 55 -18.00 0.17 -3.78
CA ARG A 55 -18.82 -0.93 -4.33
C ARG A 55 -18.78 -0.98 -5.86
N MET A 56 -18.76 0.17 -6.51
CA MET A 56 -18.71 0.27 -7.97
C MET A 56 -17.33 -0.15 -8.48
N LEU A 57 -16.26 0.30 -7.83
CA LEU A 57 -14.88 -0.11 -8.13
C LEU A 57 -14.71 -1.62 -7.99
N ARG A 58 -15.17 -2.22 -6.89
CA ARG A 58 -15.18 -3.69 -6.72
C ARG A 58 -15.92 -4.39 -7.86
N GLY A 59 -17.12 -3.91 -8.20
CA GLY A 59 -17.91 -4.48 -9.28
C GLY A 59 -17.21 -4.41 -10.64
N GLN A 60 -16.49 -3.31 -10.91
CA GLN A 60 -15.71 -3.12 -12.12
C GLN A 60 -14.52 -4.08 -12.17
N LEU A 61 -13.75 -4.20 -11.10
CA LEU A 61 -12.62 -5.12 -11.00
C LEU A 61 -13.03 -6.57 -11.23
N VAL A 62 -14.16 -7.02 -10.64
CA VAL A 62 -14.68 -8.38 -10.85
C VAL A 62 -15.10 -8.60 -12.31
N ARG A 63 -15.61 -7.58 -13.00
CA ARG A 63 -15.93 -7.68 -14.43
C ARG A 63 -14.67 -7.81 -15.27
N GLU A 64 -13.65 -7.02 -14.98
CA GLU A 64 -12.36 -7.06 -15.68
C GLU A 64 -11.67 -8.41 -15.51
N GLU A 65 -11.63 -8.95 -14.29
CA GLU A 65 -11.10 -10.29 -14.02
C GLU A 65 -11.81 -11.38 -14.82
N LYS A 66 -13.14 -11.36 -14.86
CA LYS A 66 -13.93 -12.32 -15.65
C LYS A 66 -13.69 -12.17 -17.15
N LEU A 67 -13.55 -10.94 -17.64
CA LEU A 67 -13.26 -10.68 -19.05
C LEU A 67 -11.89 -11.24 -19.44
N LEU A 68 -10.87 -11.02 -18.60
CA LEU A 68 -9.54 -11.58 -18.80
C LEU A 68 -9.56 -13.10 -18.78
N ALA A 69 -10.28 -13.71 -17.84
CA ALA A 69 -10.42 -15.17 -17.76
C ALA A 69 -11.18 -15.78 -18.95
N ALA A 70 -12.08 -15.03 -19.60
CA ALA A 70 -12.80 -15.49 -20.78
C ALA A 70 -12.00 -15.36 -22.08
N LEU A 71 -10.92 -14.57 -22.08
CA LEU A 71 -10.05 -14.32 -23.23
C LEU A 71 -8.74 -15.14 -23.20
N ALA A 72 -8.50 -15.89 -22.12
CA ALA A 72 -7.36 -16.79 -21.93
C ALA A 72 -7.78 -18.24 -22.17
#